data_AF-A0A961YGE8-F1
#
_entry.id   AF-A0A961YGE8-F1
#
_cell.length_a   1.000
_cell.length_b   1.000
_cell.length_c   1.000
_cell.angle_alpha   90.00
_cell.angle_beta   90.00
_cell.angle_gamma   90.00
#
_symmetry.space_group_name_H-M   'P 1'
#
loop_
_entity.id
_entity.type
_entity.pdbx_description
1 polymer ?
#
loop_
_entity_poly.entity_id
_entity_poly.type
_entity_poly.pdbx_seq_one_letter_code
_entity_poly.pdbx_strand_id
1 'polypeptide(L)'
;MRVYNAAAALLLACALHPPTVAQAQETSLPNILILWGDDIGQYNTSAYNRGMMGYRTPNIDRIANEGALFTDWYGQQSCTAGRAAFITGQSPIRTGLTKVGLPGAPEGMMIEDPTIAGLLKPLGYSTGQFGKNHLGDRDEMLPTNHGFDEFFGNLYHLNAEEEPENPDYPQSPEFREKFGPRGVIHSTADGQIEDTGPLTKKRMETVDE
;
A
#
# COMPACT_ATOMS: atom_id res chain seq x y z
N MET A 1 -89.26 -25.20 -2.68
CA MET A 1 -89.02 -24.48 -1.41
C MET A 1 -87.51 -24.38 -1.24
N ARG A 2 -86.99 -23.14 -1.27
CA ARG A 2 -85.57 -22.78 -1.33
C ARG A 2 -84.89 -23.00 0.03
N VAL A 3 -83.70 -23.60 0.05
CA VAL A 3 -82.70 -23.33 1.09
C VAL A 3 -81.34 -23.22 0.39
N TYR A 4 -80.74 -22.04 0.46
CA TYR A 4 -79.47 -21.68 -0.16
C TYR A 4 -78.30 -22.04 0.77
N ASN A 5 -77.23 -22.57 0.20
CA ASN A 5 -75.94 -22.76 0.87
C ASN A 5 -75.29 -21.40 1.19
N ALA A 6 -74.87 -21.21 2.44
CA ALA A 6 -74.09 -20.05 2.86
C ALA A 6 -72.63 -20.20 2.40
N ALA A 7 -72.20 -19.37 1.45
CA ALA A 7 -70.79 -19.18 1.13
C ALA A 7 -70.24 -18.07 2.02
N ALA A 8 -69.30 -18.41 2.91
CA ALA A 8 -68.56 -17.43 3.69
C ALA A 8 -67.56 -16.71 2.77
N ALA A 9 -67.76 -15.41 2.56
CA ALA A 9 -66.84 -14.56 1.84
C ALA A 9 -65.66 -14.21 2.76
N LEU A 10 -64.49 -14.77 2.47
CA LEU A 10 -63.23 -14.36 3.09
C LEU A 10 -62.76 -13.08 2.39
N LEU A 11 -62.96 -11.92 3.04
CA LEU A 11 -62.42 -10.64 2.57
C LEU A 11 -60.90 -10.62 2.83
N LEU A 12 -60.13 -10.84 1.78
CA LEU A 12 -58.68 -10.65 1.78
C LEU A 12 -58.40 -9.14 1.76
N ALA A 13 -58.12 -8.54 2.91
CA ALA A 13 -57.67 -7.16 3.00
C ALA A 13 -56.21 -7.08 2.51
N CYS A 14 -56.01 -6.78 1.22
CA CYS A 14 -54.71 -6.38 0.69
C CYS A 14 -54.33 -5.03 1.30
N ALA A 15 -53.50 -5.05 2.34
CA ALA A 15 -52.87 -3.84 2.89
C ALA A 15 -51.93 -3.24 1.83
N LEU A 16 -52.39 -2.17 1.16
CA LEU A 16 -51.57 -1.31 0.32
C LEU A 16 -50.47 -0.67 1.18
N HIS A 17 -49.30 -1.30 1.23
CA HIS A 17 -48.10 -0.65 1.74
C HIS A 17 -47.67 0.40 0.71
N PRO A 18 -47.46 1.66 1.10
CA PRO A 18 -46.85 2.64 0.21
C PRO A 18 -45.47 2.11 -0.20
N PRO A 19 -45.03 2.31 -1.47
CA PRO A 19 -43.71 1.91 -1.88
C PRO A 19 -42.70 2.66 -1.00
N THR A 20 -41.95 1.90 -0.20
CA THR A 20 -40.76 2.40 0.48
C THR A 20 -39.80 2.84 -0.62
N VAL A 21 -39.69 4.15 -0.82
CA VAL A 21 -38.63 4.72 -1.63
C VAL A 21 -37.34 4.35 -0.91
N ALA A 22 -36.59 3.40 -1.47
CA ALA A 22 -35.27 3.07 -0.98
C ALA A 22 -34.44 4.36 -1.07
N GLN A 23 -34.18 4.96 0.09
CA GLN A 23 -33.27 6.08 0.18
C GLN A 23 -31.93 5.57 -0.32
N ALA A 24 -31.46 6.12 -1.45
CA ALA A 24 -30.12 5.84 -1.92
C ALA A 24 -29.18 6.21 -0.78
N GLN A 25 -28.59 5.18 -0.16
CA GLN A 25 -27.52 5.39 0.80
C GLN A 25 -26.44 6.14 0.02
N GLU A 26 -26.12 7.36 0.42
CA GLU A 26 -24.89 8.01 -0.04
C GLU A 26 -23.78 7.03 0.30
N THR A 27 -23.35 6.24 -0.68
CA THR A 27 -22.23 5.32 -0.51
C THR A 27 -21.01 6.21 -0.55
N SER A 28 -20.67 6.79 0.61
CA SER A 28 -19.35 7.36 0.84
C SER A 28 -18.33 6.33 0.40
N LEU A 29 -17.36 6.76 -0.41
CA LEU A 29 -16.28 5.89 -0.87
C LEU A 29 -15.59 5.24 0.34
N PRO A 30 -15.26 3.94 0.28
CA PRO A 30 -14.57 3.27 1.38
C PRO A 30 -13.15 3.82 1.53
N ASN A 31 -12.63 3.90 2.75
CA ASN A 31 -11.20 4.16 2.95
C ASN A 31 -10.41 2.88 2.59
N ILE A 32 -9.35 3.02 1.80
CA ILE A 32 -8.48 1.92 1.40
C ILE A 32 -7.16 2.07 2.15
N LEU A 33 -6.86 1.15 3.07
CA LEU A 33 -5.59 1.07 3.79
C LEU A 33 -4.85 -0.19 3.38
N ILE A 34 -3.63 -0.02 2.88
CA ILE A 34 -2.74 -1.13 2.50
C ILE A 34 -1.60 -1.18 3.51
N LEU A 35 -1.50 -2.30 4.23
CA LEU A 35 -0.38 -2.59 5.11
C LEU A 35 0.58 -3.53 4.39
N TRP A 36 1.84 -3.14 4.25
CA TRP A 36 2.82 -3.88 3.48
C TRP A 36 4.06 -4.22 4.32
N GLY A 37 4.28 -5.51 4.61
CA GLY A 37 5.51 -6.00 5.22
C GLY A 37 6.63 -6.27 4.20
N ASP A 38 7.85 -5.83 4.50
CA ASP A 38 9.05 -6.09 3.68
C ASP A 38 9.79 -7.31 4.23
N ASP A 39 10.19 -8.24 3.37
CA ASP A 39 10.84 -9.51 3.73
C ASP A 39 10.08 -10.37 4.76
N ILE A 40 8.74 -10.28 4.75
CA ILE A 40 7.85 -11.10 5.58
C ILE A 40 7.37 -12.32 4.78
N GLY A 41 7.87 -13.49 5.13
CA GLY A 41 7.38 -14.76 4.61
C GLY A 41 6.04 -15.17 5.23
N GLN A 42 5.31 -16.06 4.54
CA GLN A 42 4.03 -16.58 5.00
C GLN A 42 4.11 -17.12 6.43
N TYR A 43 5.20 -17.81 6.77
CA TYR A 43 5.38 -18.44 8.07
C TYR A 43 5.82 -17.48 9.19
N ASN A 44 6.04 -16.19 8.90
CA ASN A 44 6.43 -15.21 9.91
C ASN A 44 5.25 -14.69 10.73
N THR A 45 4.01 -14.71 10.23
CA THR A 45 2.84 -14.26 11.00
C THR A 45 2.13 -15.44 11.68
N SER A 46 1.68 -15.27 12.93
CA SER A 46 1.07 -16.38 13.68
C SER A 46 -0.33 -16.75 13.19
N ALA A 47 -0.96 -15.91 12.36
CA ALA A 47 -2.14 -16.26 11.57
C ALA A 47 -1.91 -17.53 10.72
N TYR A 48 -0.70 -17.75 10.19
CA TYR A 48 -0.36 -18.96 9.43
C TYR A 48 0.39 -20.00 10.26
N ASN A 49 1.39 -19.61 11.05
CA ASN A 49 2.24 -20.57 11.76
C ASN A 49 1.65 -21.09 13.09
N ARG A 50 0.54 -20.48 13.57
CA ARG A 50 -0.18 -20.85 14.80
C ARG A 50 0.70 -20.90 16.06
N GLY A 51 1.69 -20.02 16.14
CA GLY A 51 2.63 -19.89 17.26
C GLY A 51 3.87 -20.77 17.15
N MET A 52 4.07 -21.50 16.04
CA MET A 52 5.22 -22.40 15.88
C MET A 52 6.57 -21.68 15.94
N MET A 53 6.63 -20.41 15.50
CA MET A 53 7.85 -19.60 15.55
C MET A 53 8.22 -19.10 16.96
N GLY A 54 7.46 -19.47 18.00
CA GLY A 54 7.72 -19.08 19.38
C GLY A 54 7.19 -17.70 19.79
N TYR A 55 6.50 -17.01 18.87
CA TYR A 55 5.86 -15.72 19.13
C TYR A 55 4.46 -15.65 18.50
N ARG A 56 3.71 -14.60 18.84
CA ARG A 56 2.41 -14.28 18.25
C ARG A 56 2.37 -12.84 17.75
N THR A 57 1.56 -12.61 16.74
CA THR A 57 1.26 -11.33 16.10
C THR A 57 -0.21 -10.96 16.34
N PRO A 58 -0.63 -10.72 17.60
CA PRO A 58 -2.06 -10.70 17.98
C PRO A 58 -2.91 -9.69 17.18
N ASN A 59 -2.35 -8.55 16.79
CA ASN A 59 -3.06 -7.57 15.96
C ASN A 59 -3.25 -8.04 14.51
N ILE A 60 -2.25 -8.70 13.91
CA ILE A 60 -2.36 -9.29 12.56
C ILE A 60 -3.29 -10.51 12.60
N ASP A 61 -3.19 -11.32 13.65
CA ASP A 61 -4.08 -12.48 13.87
C ASP A 61 -5.54 -12.03 13.97
N ARG A 62 -5.81 -10.88 14.61
CA ARG A 62 -7.15 -10.29 14.67
C ARG A 62 -7.67 -9.90 13.29
N ILE A 63 -6.86 -9.26 12.44
CA ILE A 63 -7.24 -8.92 11.06
C ILE A 63 -7.61 -10.19 10.27
N ALA A 64 -6.83 -11.27 10.42
CA ALA A 64 -7.12 -12.54 9.78
C ALA A 64 -8.42 -13.20 10.27
N ASN A 65 -8.69 -13.15 11.59
CA ASN A 65 -9.88 -13.75 12.20
C ASN A 65 -11.17 -12.96 11.94
N GLU A 66 -11.08 -11.63 11.85
CA GLU A 66 -12.23 -10.74 11.60
C GLU A 66 -12.49 -10.51 10.11
N GLY A 67 -11.54 -10.87 9.25
CA GLY A 67 -11.59 -10.68 7.80
C GLY A 67 -11.45 -11.97 7.02
N ALA A 68 -10.57 -11.92 6.01
CA ALA A 68 -10.25 -13.06 5.17
C ALA A 68 -8.75 -13.39 5.27
N LEU A 69 -8.45 -14.68 5.28
CA LEU A 69 -7.08 -15.20 5.24
C LEU A 69 -6.89 -16.00 3.94
N PHE A 70 -5.96 -15.56 3.09
CA PHE A 70 -5.65 -16.24 1.84
C PHE A 70 -4.60 -17.32 2.08
N THR A 71 -4.87 -18.56 1.66
CA THR A 71 -3.91 -19.67 1.72
C THR A 71 -2.91 -19.66 0.58
N ASP A 72 -3.32 -19.13 -0.57
CA ASP A 72 -2.58 -19.09 -1.82
C ASP A 72 -2.51 -17.64 -2.31
N TRP A 73 -1.34 -17.02 -2.16
CA TRP A 73 -1.05 -15.68 -2.66
C TRP A 73 0.42 -15.63 -3.10
N TYR A 74 0.71 -14.78 -4.08
CA TYR A 74 2.02 -14.74 -4.73
C TYR A 74 2.56 -13.32 -4.79
N GLY A 75 3.87 -13.20 -4.65
CA GLY A 75 4.61 -11.95 -4.81
C GLY A 75 5.77 -12.14 -5.79
N GLN A 76 6.39 -11.03 -6.17
CA GLN A 76 7.64 -11.04 -6.92
C GLN A 76 8.82 -11.29 -5.97
N GLN A 77 9.87 -11.93 -6.49
CA GLN A 77 11.10 -12.29 -5.75
C GLN A 77 12.00 -11.11 -5.33
N SER A 78 11.61 -9.86 -5.55
CA SER A 78 12.42 -8.68 -5.25
C SER A 78 11.54 -7.53 -4.77
N CYS A 79 12.02 -6.71 -3.83
CA CYS A 79 11.29 -5.54 -3.32
C CYS A 79 10.81 -4.61 -4.45
N THR A 80 11.73 -4.20 -5.35
CA THR A 80 11.40 -3.29 -6.47
C THR A 80 10.36 -3.91 -7.39
N ALA A 81 10.56 -5.18 -7.79
CA ALA A 81 9.61 -5.88 -8.66
C ALA A 81 8.24 -6.06 -8.00
N GLY A 82 8.19 -6.39 -6.71
CA GLY A 82 6.96 -6.59 -5.97
C GLY A 82 6.15 -5.30 -5.83
N ARG A 83 6.83 -4.22 -5.44
CA ARG A 83 6.24 -2.88 -5.32
C ARG A 83 5.76 -2.36 -6.66
N ALA A 84 6.55 -2.55 -7.73
CA ALA A 84 6.16 -2.14 -9.08
C ALA A 84 4.91 -2.89 -9.53
N ALA A 85 4.87 -4.22 -9.34
CA ALA A 85 3.72 -5.03 -9.72
C ALA A 85 2.44 -4.63 -8.98
N PHE A 86 2.53 -4.35 -7.68
CA PHE A 86 1.37 -3.94 -6.90
C PHE A 86 0.89 -2.54 -7.25
N ILE A 87 1.80 -1.56 -7.28
CA ILE A 87 1.43 -0.16 -7.51
C ILE A 87 0.85 0.01 -8.91
N THR A 88 1.40 -0.68 -9.90
CA THR A 88 0.98 -0.53 -11.30
C THR A 88 -0.07 -1.54 -11.76
N GLY A 89 -0.23 -2.65 -11.04
CA GLY A 89 -1.03 -3.79 -11.50
C GLY A 89 -0.44 -4.50 -12.72
N GLN A 90 0.84 -4.25 -13.06
CA GLN A 90 1.50 -4.80 -14.24
C GLN A 90 2.58 -5.82 -13.89
N SER A 91 2.91 -6.70 -14.85
CA SER A 91 4.11 -7.52 -14.73
C SER A 91 5.35 -6.60 -14.74
N PRO A 92 6.33 -6.80 -13.83
CA PRO A 92 7.51 -5.92 -13.74
C PRO A 92 8.35 -5.82 -15.01
N ILE A 93 8.22 -6.78 -15.93
CA ILE A 93 8.88 -6.71 -17.24
C ILE A 93 8.34 -5.57 -18.12
N ARG A 94 7.11 -5.10 -17.88
CA ARG A 94 6.51 -3.98 -18.61
C ARG A 94 7.07 -2.63 -18.16
N THR A 95 7.27 -2.47 -16.86
CA THR A 95 7.84 -1.26 -16.24
C THR A 95 9.37 -1.26 -16.26
N GLY A 96 10.01 -2.41 -16.53
CA GLY A 96 11.48 -2.56 -16.49
C GLY A 96 12.07 -2.68 -15.06
N LEU A 97 11.30 -2.30 -14.03
CA LEU A 97 11.59 -2.37 -12.60
C LEU A 97 11.71 -3.82 -12.05
N THR A 98 12.67 -4.58 -12.57
CA THR A 98 12.94 -5.99 -12.22
C THR A 98 14.13 -6.18 -11.28
N LYS A 99 14.92 -5.11 -11.08
CA LYS A 99 16.13 -5.09 -10.25
C LYS A 99 16.19 -3.80 -9.44
N VAL A 100 17.00 -3.83 -8.38
CA VAL A 100 17.26 -2.67 -7.52
C VAL A 100 18.16 -1.68 -8.26
N GLY A 101 17.71 -0.43 -8.32
CA GLY A 101 18.52 0.70 -8.80
C GLY A 101 19.48 1.19 -7.71
N LEU A 102 20.62 1.74 -8.13
CA LEU A 102 21.54 2.44 -7.23
C LEU A 102 21.05 3.86 -6.97
N PRO A 103 21.51 4.53 -5.89
CA PRO A 103 21.33 5.97 -5.75
C PRO A 103 21.76 6.73 -7.01
N GLY A 104 20.95 7.70 -7.46
CA GLY A 104 21.13 8.48 -8.68
C GLY A 104 20.78 7.77 -10.00
N ALA A 105 20.42 6.49 -9.97
CA ALA A 105 20.14 5.71 -11.18
C ALA A 105 19.02 6.34 -12.03
N PRO A 106 19.14 6.34 -13.38
CA PRO A 106 18.08 6.82 -14.27
C PRO A 106 16.90 5.86 -14.37
N GLU A 107 17.03 4.63 -13.88
CA GLU A 107 15.94 3.66 -13.86
C GLU A 107 15.00 3.90 -12.67
N GLY A 108 13.72 4.04 -12.96
CA GLY A 108 12.67 4.24 -11.97
C GLY A 108 11.29 4.20 -12.61
N MET A 109 10.28 4.56 -11.83
CA MET A 109 8.91 4.70 -12.32
C MET A 109 8.83 5.80 -13.36
N MET A 110 8.07 5.54 -14.43
CA MET A 110 7.83 6.50 -15.51
C MET A 110 6.46 7.15 -15.35
N ILE A 111 6.29 8.37 -15.86
CA ILE A 111 5.00 9.08 -15.74
C ILE A 111 3.88 8.36 -16.52
N GLU A 112 4.24 7.57 -17.52
CA GLU A 112 3.32 6.76 -18.31
C GLU A 112 2.87 5.48 -17.59
N ASP A 113 3.58 5.06 -16.53
CA ASP A 113 3.20 3.87 -15.76
C ASP A 113 1.90 4.17 -14.98
N PRO A 114 0.84 3.37 -15.14
CA PRO A 114 -0.36 3.55 -14.34
C PRO A 114 -0.04 3.25 -12.88
N THR A 115 -0.64 3.98 -11.94
CA THR A 115 -0.52 3.67 -10.51
C THR A 115 -1.90 3.57 -9.86
N ILE A 116 -2.00 2.77 -8.80
CA ILE A 116 -3.22 2.69 -7.99
C ILE A 116 -3.64 4.08 -7.48
N ALA A 117 -2.69 4.94 -7.09
CA ALA A 117 -2.98 6.31 -6.66
C ALA A 117 -3.52 7.16 -7.82
N GLY A 118 -2.87 7.12 -8.98
CA GLY A 118 -3.31 7.83 -10.19
C GLY A 118 -4.68 7.39 -10.68
N LEU A 119 -5.06 6.12 -10.47
CA LEU A 119 -6.39 5.59 -10.80
C LEU A 119 -7.46 5.97 -9.77
N LEU A 120 -7.11 6.06 -8.49
CA LEU A 120 -8.04 6.42 -7.42
C LEU A 120 -8.29 7.93 -7.31
N LYS A 121 -7.30 8.76 -7.65
CA LYS A 121 -7.37 10.22 -7.50
C LYS A 121 -8.54 10.88 -8.26
N PRO A 122 -8.84 10.53 -9.53
CA PRO A 122 -10.02 11.03 -10.24
C PRO A 122 -11.36 10.62 -9.62
N LEU A 123 -11.37 9.60 -8.75
CA LEU A 123 -12.55 9.16 -8.02
C LEU A 123 -12.77 9.96 -6.72
N GLY A 124 -11.88 10.90 -6.39
CA GLY A 124 -12.00 11.76 -5.20
C GLY A 124 -11.28 11.25 -3.96
N TYR A 125 -10.37 10.28 -4.11
CA TYR A 125 -9.53 9.81 -3.00
C TYR A 125 -8.37 10.78 -2.74
N SER A 126 -8.10 11.03 -1.46
CA SER A 126 -6.79 11.49 -1.01
C SER A 126 -5.87 10.30 -0.84
N THR A 127 -4.63 10.42 -1.31
CA THR A 127 -3.69 9.31 -1.46
C THR A 127 -2.36 9.63 -0.78
N GLY A 128 -1.81 8.68 -0.04
CA GLY A 128 -0.53 8.84 0.63
C GLY A 128 0.28 7.55 0.64
N GLN A 129 1.60 7.67 0.59
CA GLN A 129 2.52 6.57 0.75
C GLN A 129 3.49 6.86 1.90
N PHE A 130 3.57 5.94 2.85
CA PHE A 130 4.41 6.11 4.03
C PHE A 130 5.35 4.91 4.18
N GLY A 131 6.63 5.17 4.46
CA GLY A 131 7.67 4.17 4.53
C GLY A 131 8.37 3.93 3.18
N LYS A 132 8.75 2.68 2.90
CA LYS A 132 9.64 2.37 1.78
C LYS A 132 8.98 2.53 0.39
N ASN A 133 9.64 3.23 -0.53
CA ASN A 133 9.24 3.34 -1.94
C ASN A 133 9.92 2.31 -2.85
N HIS A 134 11.22 2.42 -3.09
CA HIS A 134 12.00 1.46 -3.86
C HIS A 134 11.60 1.29 -5.34
N LEU A 135 11.07 2.38 -5.94
CA LEU A 135 10.63 2.46 -7.34
C LEU A 135 11.36 3.54 -8.14
N GLY A 136 12.53 3.96 -7.68
CA GLY A 136 13.33 5.02 -8.29
C GLY A 136 13.89 5.95 -7.23
N ASP A 137 14.97 6.63 -7.60
CA ASP A 137 15.72 7.51 -6.71
C ASP A 137 15.46 9.00 -6.98
N ARG A 138 15.36 9.36 -8.26
CA ARG A 138 15.33 10.75 -8.69
C ARG A 138 14.00 11.41 -8.36
N ASP A 139 14.01 12.74 -8.30
CA ASP A 139 12.82 13.50 -7.93
C ASP A 139 11.65 13.19 -8.86
N GLU A 140 11.86 13.07 -10.16
CA GLU A 140 10.83 12.70 -11.14
C GLU A 140 10.19 11.32 -10.91
N MET A 141 10.82 10.46 -10.10
CA MET A 141 10.36 9.10 -9.77
C MET A 141 9.66 9.01 -8.40
N LEU A 142 9.60 10.12 -7.65
CA LEU A 142 8.96 10.14 -6.34
C LEU A 142 7.46 9.85 -6.45
N PRO A 143 6.84 9.16 -5.47
CA PRO A 143 5.44 8.75 -5.56
C PRO A 143 4.46 9.90 -5.86
N THR A 144 4.79 11.11 -5.41
CA THR A 144 4.00 12.33 -5.63
C THR A 144 3.96 12.80 -7.07
N ASN A 145 4.96 12.44 -7.88
CA ASN A 145 4.94 12.61 -9.33
C ASN A 145 4.11 11.52 -10.04
N HIS A 146 3.72 10.46 -9.33
CA HIS A 146 2.96 9.32 -9.87
C HIS A 146 1.60 9.13 -9.17
N GLY A 147 0.97 10.24 -8.78
CA GLY A 147 -0.44 10.26 -8.37
C GLY A 147 -0.70 10.26 -6.88
N PHE A 148 0.30 9.99 -6.03
CA PHE A 148 0.15 10.17 -4.58
C PHE A 148 0.10 11.65 -4.21
N ASP A 149 -0.69 12.04 -3.20
CA ASP A 149 -0.74 13.43 -2.72
C ASP A 149 0.42 13.74 -1.77
N GLU A 150 0.84 12.73 -1.00
CA GLU A 150 1.93 12.83 -0.03
C GLU A 150 2.79 11.56 -0.05
N PHE A 151 4.09 11.75 0.09
CA PHE A 151 5.05 10.68 0.37
C PHE A 151 5.94 11.07 1.52
N PHE A 152 6.07 10.19 2.51
CA PHE A 152 7.05 10.32 3.58
C PHE A 152 7.75 8.97 3.81
N GLY A 153 9.03 8.88 3.48
CA GLY A 153 9.78 7.65 3.77
C GLY A 153 11.08 7.46 3.00
N ASN A 154 11.60 6.24 3.08
CA ASN A 154 12.86 5.82 2.49
C ASN A 154 12.68 5.38 1.02
N LEU A 155 13.66 5.67 0.17
CA LEU A 155 13.68 5.23 -1.23
C LEU A 155 14.30 3.84 -1.42
N TYR A 156 15.03 3.29 -0.45
CA TYR A 156 15.84 2.09 -0.64
C TYR A 156 15.46 0.93 0.28
N HIS A 157 16.18 -0.18 0.13
CA HIS A 157 16.25 -1.19 1.18
C HIS A 157 17.09 -0.67 2.36
N LEU A 158 16.75 -1.08 3.59
CA LEU A 158 17.34 -0.53 4.82
C LEU A 158 18.87 -0.72 4.90
N ASN A 159 19.41 -1.79 4.31
CA ASN A 159 20.86 -1.99 4.23
C ASN A 159 21.59 -0.81 3.55
N ALA A 160 20.98 -0.17 2.55
CA ALA A 160 21.59 0.98 1.88
C ALA A 160 21.76 2.17 2.84
N GLU A 161 20.87 2.31 3.82
CA GLU A 161 20.90 3.35 4.86
C GLU A 161 21.85 2.99 6.02
N GLU A 162 22.05 1.69 6.29
CA GLU A 162 22.97 1.21 7.31
C GLU A 162 24.44 1.23 6.85
N GLU A 163 24.68 1.00 5.55
CA GLU A 163 26.01 0.94 4.94
C GLU A 163 26.89 2.15 5.28
N PRO A 164 26.41 3.42 5.22
CA PRO A 164 27.17 4.59 5.64
C PRO A 164 27.73 4.55 7.07
N GLU A 165 27.14 3.75 7.96
CA GLU A 165 27.61 3.59 9.34
C GLU A 165 28.59 2.41 9.51
N ASN A 166 28.95 1.70 8.44
CA ASN A 166 29.93 0.62 8.49
C ASN A 166 31.37 1.17 8.57
N PRO A 167 32.27 0.52 9.34
CA PRO A 167 33.65 1.00 9.52
C PRO A 167 34.47 1.10 8.22
N ASP A 168 34.13 0.29 7.23
CA ASP A 168 34.80 0.18 5.93
C ASP A 168 34.08 0.93 4.80
N TYR A 169 32.99 1.65 5.11
CA TYR A 169 32.28 2.45 4.11
C TYR A 169 33.17 3.60 3.62
N PRO A 170 33.29 3.83 2.30
CA PRO A 170 34.13 4.91 1.78
C PRO A 170 33.66 6.29 2.26
N GLN A 171 34.58 7.04 2.88
CA GLN A 171 34.27 8.34 3.51
C GLN A 171 34.55 9.55 2.61
N SER A 172 35.00 9.33 1.37
CA SER A 172 35.35 10.46 0.50
C SER A 172 34.09 11.23 0.07
N PRO A 173 34.13 12.58 0.03
CA PRO A 173 32.99 13.38 -0.40
C PRO A 173 32.48 13.01 -1.79
N GLU A 174 33.38 12.68 -2.72
CA GLU A 174 33.04 12.31 -4.09
C GLU A 174 32.29 10.98 -4.16
N PHE A 175 32.62 10.03 -3.26
CA PHE A 175 31.90 8.77 -3.18
C PHE A 175 30.50 8.99 -2.63
N ARG A 176 30.38 9.77 -1.56
CA ARG A 176 29.10 10.10 -0.94
C ARG A 176 28.18 10.85 -1.89
N GLU A 177 28.69 11.79 -2.67
CA GLU A 177 27.91 12.51 -3.68
C GLU A 177 27.39 11.59 -4.80
N LYS A 178 28.19 10.60 -5.20
CA LYS A 178 27.86 9.74 -6.34
C LYS A 178 27.05 8.50 -5.99
N PHE A 179 27.25 7.95 -4.79
CA PHE A 179 26.72 6.63 -4.40
C PHE A 179 26.07 6.62 -3.02
N GLY A 180 26.12 7.74 -2.29
CA GLY A 180 25.46 7.85 -1.00
C GLY A 180 23.93 7.76 -1.16
N PRO A 181 23.23 7.06 -0.27
CA PRO A 181 21.78 7.11 -0.23
C PRO A 181 21.32 8.54 0.12
N ARG A 182 20.18 8.93 -0.43
CA ARG A 182 19.38 10.06 0.07
C ARG A 182 18.83 9.73 1.46
N GLY A 183 18.40 10.73 2.21
CA GLY A 183 17.75 10.50 3.48
C GLY A 183 16.28 10.08 3.36
N VAL A 184 15.54 10.26 4.45
CA VAL A 184 14.08 10.12 4.45
C VAL A 184 13.46 11.32 3.75
N ILE A 185 12.73 11.05 2.68
CA ILE A 185 12.14 12.10 1.84
C ILE A 185 10.71 12.36 2.27
N HIS A 186 10.38 13.62 2.49
CA HIS A 186 9.01 14.13 2.50
C HIS A 186 8.75 14.83 1.18
N SER A 187 7.66 14.51 0.50
CA SER A 187 7.25 15.25 -0.69
C SER A 187 5.74 15.33 -0.79
N THR A 188 5.25 16.34 -1.49
CA THR A 188 3.82 16.58 -1.72
C THR A 188 3.55 16.88 -3.19
N ALA A 189 2.34 16.59 -3.66
CA ALA A 189 1.96 16.72 -5.08
C ALA A 189 1.97 18.16 -5.64
N ASP A 190 2.18 19.16 -4.79
CA ASP A 190 2.39 20.56 -5.19
C ASP A 190 3.87 20.87 -5.56
N GLY A 191 4.75 19.86 -5.44
CA GLY A 191 6.16 19.94 -5.85
C GLY A 191 7.14 20.21 -4.70
N GLN A 192 6.68 20.27 -3.44
CA GLN A 192 7.61 20.32 -2.30
C GLN A 192 8.33 18.98 -2.16
N ILE A 193 9.65 19.04 -1.97
CA ILE A 193 10.52 17.89 -1.70
C ILE A 193 11.51 18.33 -0.62
N GLU A 194 11.53 17.61 0.49
CA GLU A 194 12.44 17.78 1.61
C GLU A 194 13.17 16.47 1.90
N ASP A 195 14.50 16.52 1.91
CA ASP A 195 15.32 15.47 2.51
C ASP A 195 15.50 15.79 4.00
N THR A 196 14.80 15.03 4.85
CA THR A 196 14.80 15.23 6.30
C THR A 196 16.05 14.67 6.98
N GLY A 197 17.03 14.23 6.20
CA GLY A 197 18.29 13.67 6.67
C GLY A 197 18.32 12.14 6.68
N PRO A 198 19.49 11.56 7.01
CA PRO A 198 19.75 10.12 6.85
C PRO A 198 18.85 9.24 7.72
N LEU A 199 18.53 8.04 7.25
CA LEU A 199 17.85 7.02 8.04
C LEU A 199 18.86 6.17 8.80
N THR A 200 19.54 6.76 9.77
CA THR A 200 20.52 6.02 10.60
C THR A 200 19.87 4.88 11.37
N LYS A 201 20.65 3.87 11.78
CA LYS A 201 20.25 2.79 12.70
C LYS A 201 19.54 3.34 13.94
N LYS A 202 20.03 4.47 14.47
CA LYS A 202 19.39 5.12 15.61
C LYS A 202 18.02 5.70 15.27
N ARG A 203 17.88 6.35 14.11
CA ARG A 203 16.60 6.88 13.62
C ARG A 203 15.59 5.77 13.30
N MET A 204 16.04 4.61 12.82
CA MET A 204 15.18 3.47 12.54
C MET A 204 14.40 2.97 13.77
N GLU A 205 14.91 3.19 14.99
CA GLU A 205 14.21 2.85 16.23
C GLU A 205 12.92 3.67 16.43
N THR A 206 12.82 4.85 15.82
CA THR A 206 11.71 5.81 15.93
C THR A 206 11.39 6.41 14.56
N VAL A 207 11.40 5.60 13.50
CA VAL A 207 11.30 6.09 12.10
C VAL A 207 9.98 6.81 11.79
N ASP A 208 8.96 6.54 12.58
CA ASP A 208 7.62 7.14 12.46
C ASP A 208 7.45 8.43 13.29
N GLU A 209 8.46 8.82 14.09
CA GLU A 209 8.51 10.06 14.91
C GLU A 209 9.30 11.18 14.22
#